data_AF-A0A3S2THR2-F1
#
_entry.id   AF-A0A3S2THR2-F1
#
_cell.length_a   1.000
_cell.length_b   1.000
_cell.length_c   1.000
_cell.angle_alpha   90.00
_cell.angle_beta   90.00
_cell.angle_gamma   90.00
#
_symmetry.space_group_name_H-M   'P 1'
#
loop_
_entity.id
_entity.type
_entity.pdbx_description
1 polymer ?
#
loop_
_entity_poly.entity_id
_entity_poly.type
_entity_poly.pdbx_seq_one_letter_code
_entity_poly.pdbx_strand_id
1 'polypeptide(L)'
;MEFATNTHAPILMRILTFCFGADDINVTSPERVKGPYYGVLTDSVLSMFHYFRDGDYDMRKLNEEIRYSYQQDEQFWWEITGLSETDQDDFEFGNQAAAIFVWQEQYCTEEVSVWIDPDEYHPEMQKLLIYKYIWLPLFPEETLPGYQPPAFGYLPHFDRLLAEPNSGKYDWIRRIKK
;
A
#
# COMPACT_ATOMS: atom_id res chain seq x y z
N MET A 1 -13.34 5.10 -20.40
CA MET A 1 -14.45 5.42 -19.49
C MET A 1 -13.84 6.32 -18.43
N GLU A 2 -14.18 7.61 -18.41
CA GLU A 2 -13.63 8.53 -17.41
C GLU A 2 -14.29 8.22 -16.07
N PHE A 3 -13.55 7.63 -15.14
CA PHE A 3 -13.97 7.59 -13.74
C PHE A 3 -14.00 9.04 -13.25
N ALA A 4 -15.20 9.63 -13.22
CA ALA A 4 -15.45 10.87 -12.50
C ALA A 4 -15.33 10.57 -11.00
N THR A 5 -14.10 10.46 -10.52
CA THR A 5 -13.79 10.29 -9.12
C THR A 5 -14.06 11.63 -8.42
N ASN A 6 -15.20 11.71 -7.73
CA ASN A 6 -15.41 12.66 -6.64
C ASN A 6 -14.49 12.34 -5.44
N THR A 7 -13.32 11.75 -5.66
CA THR A 7 -12.43 11.31 -4.61
C THR A 7 -11.77 12.54 -4.02
N HIS A 8 -11.97 12.75 -2.73
CA HIS A 8 -11.47 13.91 -1.97
C HIS A 8 -9.94 13.94 -1.80
N ALA A 9 -9.18 13.08 -2.51
CA ALA A 9 -7.72 12.96 -2.42
C ALA A 9 -7.01 12.90 -3.79
N PRO A 10 -7.24 13.86 -4.71
CA PRO A 10 -6.70 13.82 -6.07
C PRO A 10 -5.17 13.94 -6.15
N ILE A 11 -4.51 14.65 -5.23
CA ILE A 11 -3.04 14.73 -5.20
C ILE A 11 -2.48 13.40 -4.72
N LEU A 12 -3.04 12.82 -3.67
CA LEU A 12 -2.63 11.50 -3.18
C LEU A 12 -2.79 10.42 -4.24
N MET A 13 -3.93 10.37 -4.95
CA MET A 13 -4.13 9.40 -6.05
C MET A 13 -3.11 9.55 -7.17
N ARG A 14 -2.74 10.78 -7.54
CA ARG A 14 -1.70 11.05 -8.54
C ARG A 14 -0.34 10.54 -8.09
N ILE A 15 0.02 10.76 -6.82
CA ILE A 15 1.27 10.26 -6.24
C ILE A 15 1.30 8.74 -6.28
N LEU A 16 0.23 8.09 -5.82
CA LEU A 16 0.12 6.64 -5.82
C LEU A 16 0.28 6.08 -7.23
N THR A 17 -0.48 6.62 -8.19
CA THR A 17 -0.39 6.22 -9.61
C THR A 17 1.02 6.41 -10.18
N PHE A 18 1.69 7.52 -9.86
CA PHE A 18 3.03 7.80 -10.36
C PHE A 18 4.10 6.89 -9.72
N CYS A 19 3.98 6.59 -8.43
CA CYS A 19 5.00 5.85 -7.70
C CYS A 19 4.83 4.33 -7.77
N PHE A 20 3.58 3.86 -7.92
CA PHE A 20 3.26 2.44 -7.84
C PHE A 20 2.22 2.01 -8.88
N GLY A 21 2.05 2.77 -9.97
CA GLY A 21 1.20 2.39 -11.10
C GLY A 21 1.76 1.24 -11.95
N ALA A 22 0.87 0.61 -12.71
CA ALA A 22 1.11 -0.63 -13.45
C ALA A 22 2.30 -0.60 -14.43
N ASP A 23 2.52 0.53 -15.10
CA ASP A 23 3.52 0.62 -16.18
C ASP A 23 4.97 0.59 -15.68
N ASP A 24 5.25 1.02 -14.45
CA ASP A 24 6.61 1.03 -13.87
C ASP A 24 6.97 -0.27 -13.14
N ILE A 25 6.00 -1.12 -12.83
CA ILE A 25 6.22 -2.42 -12.16
C ILE A 25 6.64 -3.51 -13.16
N ASN A 26 6.58 -3.25 -14.47
CA ASN A 26 7.20 -4.08 -15.51
C ASN A 26 8.74 -4.23 -15.36
N VAL A 27 9.35 -3.49 -14.43
CA VAL A 27 10.77 -3.60 -14.08
C VAL A 27 11.03 -4.69 -13.02
N THR A 28 10.02 -5.12 -12.26
CA THR A 28 10.19 -5.99 -11.09
C THR A 28 9.64 -7.39 -11.29
N SER A 29 10.26 -8.15 -12.20
CA SER A 29 10.37 -9.60 -11.97
C SER A 29 11.16 -9.80 -10.67
N PRO A 30 10.72 -10.67 -9.74
CA PRO A 30 11.50 -11.02 -8.53
C PRO A 30 12.92 -11.51 -8.85
N GLU A 31 13.14 -12.03 -10.07
CA GLU A 31 14.44 -12.47 -10.54
C GLU A 31 15.42 -11.32 -10.85
N ARG A 32 14.91 -10.08 -11.01
CA ARG A 32 15.71 -8.90 -11.36
C ARG A 32 16.09 -8.03 -10.15
N VAL A 33 15.39 -8.15 -9.02
CA VAL A 33 15.68 -7.36 -7.82
C VAL A 33 16.59 -8.17 -6.90
N LYS A 34 17.90 -8.06 -7.09
CA LYS A 34 18.90 -8.59 -6.14
C LYS A 34 19.02 -7.64 -4.94
N GLY A 35 18.15 -7.80 -3.95
CA GLY A 35 18.17 -7.06 -2.70
C GLY A 35 16.76 -6.90 -2.12
N PRO A 36 16.61 -6.44 -0.87
CA PRO A 36 15.30 -6.07 -0.33
C PRO A 36 14.65 -5.04 -1.26
N TYR A 37 13.36 -5.23 -1.55
CA TYR A 37 12.54 -4.39 -2.44
C TYR A 37 12.54 -2.91 -2.01
N TYR A 38 12.91 -2.68 -0.73
CA TYR A 38 13.31 -1.43 -0.10
C TYR A 38 14.14 -0.48 -0.97
N GLY A 39 15.12 -0.95 -1.77
CA GLY A 39 15.97 -0.05 -2.56
C GLY A 39 15.19 0.69 -3.67
N VAL A 40 14.39 -0.04 -4.43
CA VAL A 40 13.71 0.50 -5.63
C VAL A 40 12.50 1.36 -5.25
N LEU A 41 11.72 0.95 -4.23
CA LEU A 41 10.62 1.77 -3.73
C LEU A 41 11.12 3.04 -3.06
N THR A 42 12.19 2.95 -2.26
CA THR A 42 12.79 4.13 -1.61
C THR A 42 13.35 5.08 -2.67
N ASP A 43 14.08 4.60 -3.68
CA ASP A 43 14.63 5.46 -4.73
C ASP A 43 13.55 6.14 -5.59
N SER A 44 12.45 5.45 -5.88
CA SER A 44 11.30 6.02 -6.62
C SER A 44 10.58 7.09 -5.80
N VAL A 45 10.37 6.82 -4.52
CA VAL A 45 9.79 7.74 -3.54
C VAL A 45 10.72 8.93 -3.26
N LEU A 46 12.04 8.73 -3.19
CA LEU A 46 13.04 9.78 -3.03
C LEU A 46 13.15 10.67 -4.27
N SER A 47 13.10 10.09 -5.47
CA SER A 47 13.07 10.84 -6.74
C SER A 47 11.81 11.71 -6.83
N MET A 48 10.69 11.20 -6.29
CA MET A 48 9.46 11.95 -6.11
C MET A 48 9.65 13.10 -5.11
N PHE A 49 10.34 12.92 -3.98
CA PHE A 49 10.65 14.04 -3.08
C PHE A 49 11.45 15.17 -3.75
N HIS A 50 12.37 14.84 -4.66
CA HIS A 50 13.05 15.86 -5.45
C HIS A 50 12.07 16.60 -6.37
N TYR A 51 11.19 15.87 -7.06
CA TYR A 51 10.19 16.48 -7.95
C TYR A 51 9.13 17.31 -7.21
N PHE A 52 8.69 16.89 -6.02
CA PHE A 52 7.70 17.61 -5.20
C PHE A 52 8.28 18.83 -4.50
N ARG A 53 9.51 18.71 -3.99
CA ARG A 53 10.18 19.83 -3.31
C ARG A 53 10.59 20.93 -4.29
N ASP A 54 10.95 20.55 -5.51
CA ASP A 54 11.42 21.48 -6.53
C ASP A 54 10.30 21.87 -7.54
N GLY A 55 9.08 21.36 -7.36
CA GLY A 55 7.90 21.61 -8.20
C GLY A 55 6.77 22.40 -7.51
N ASP A 56 5.72 22.75 -8.27
CA ASP A 56 4.57 23.59 -7.84
C ASP A 56 3.49 22.80 -7.05
N TYR A 57 3.84 21.72 -6.36
CA TYR A 57 2.85 20.93 -5.63
C TYR A 57 2.46 21.56 -4.29
N ASP A 58 1.15 21.69 -4.06
CA ASP A 58 0.62 22.21 -2.80
C ASP A 58 0.74 21.14 -1.69
N MET A 59 1.89 21.17 -1.00
CA MET A 59 2.23 20.27 0.11
C MET A 59 1.23 20.36 1.28
N ARG A 60 0.64 21.54 1.50
CA ARG A 60 -0.39 21.71 2.52
C ARG A 60 -1.67 20.98 2.12
N LYS A 61 -2.07 21.07 0.85
CA LYS A 61 -3.23 20.34 0.34
C LYS A 61 -2.99 18.82 0.37
N LEU A 62 -1.79 18.35 0.04
CA LEU A 62 -1.44 16.92 0.19
C LEU A 62 -1.57 16.45 1.64
N ASN A 63 -1.08 17.25 2.59
CA ASN A 63 -1.23 16.97 4.02
C ASN A 63 -2.70 16.84 4.43
N GLU A 64 -3.55 17.79 4.00
CA GLU A 64 -5.00 17.78 4.24
C GLU A 64 -5.67 16.55 3.64
N GLU A 65 -5.33 16.19 2.41
CA GLU A 65 -5.87 15.00 1.71
C GLU A 65 -5.48 13.70 2.41
N ILE A 66 -4.22 13.55 2.85
CA ILE A 66 -3.79 12.38 3.61
C ILE A 66 -4.56 12.32 4.95
N ARG A 67 -4.60 13.41 5.71
CA ARG A 67 -5.33 13.45 6.99
C ARG A 67 -6.81 13.11 6.82
N TYR A 68 -7.45 13.63 5.77
CA TYR A 68 -8.83 13.31 5.43
C TYR A 68 -9.00 11.81 5.14
N SER A 69 -8.10 11.24 4.32
CA SER A 69 -8.15 9.83 3.90
C SER A 69 -8.12 8.86 5.09
N TYR A 70 -7.30 9.13 6.11
CA TYR A 70 -7.20 8.29 7.30
C TYR A 70 -8.40 8.38 8.26
N GLN A 71 -9.34 9.29 7.99
CA GLN A 71 -10.62 9.37 8.71
C GLN A 71 -11.76 8.66 7.97
N GLN A 72 -11.50 8.15 6.76
CA GLN A 72 -12.52 7.49 5.95
C GLN A 72 -12.66 6.00 6.26
N ASP A 73 -13.79 5.44 5.85
CA ASP A 73 -14.10 4.03 5.98
C ASP A 73 -13.35 3.15 4.97
N GLU A 74 -13.52 1.84 5.11
CA GLU A 74 -12.84 0.85 4.27
C GLU A 74 -13.17 1.00 2.77
N GLN A 75 -14.42 1.35 2.45
CA GLN A 75 -14.89 1.54 1.07
C GLN A 75 -14.08 2.62 0.34
N PHE A 76 -13.83 3.74 1.00
CA PHE A 76 -12.99 4.81 0.44
C PHE A 76 -11.57 4.32 0.09
N TRP A 77 -11.00 3.46 0.95
CA TRP A 77 -9.66 2.94 0.72
C TRP A 77 -9.59 1.97 -0.45
N TRP A 78 -10.65 1.19 -0.65
CA TRP A 78 -10.81 0.38 -1.87
C TRP A 78 -10.84 1.27 -3.11
N GLU A 79 -11.61 2.35 -3.11
CA GLU A 79 -11.72 3.29 -4.25
C GLU A 79 -10.39 3.99 -4.57
N ILE A 80 -9.56 4.30 -3.57
CA ILE A 80 -8.23 4.89 -3.76
C ILE A 80 -7.29 3.98 -4.56
N THR A 81 -7.52 2.66 -4.55
CA THR A 81 -6.71 1.74 -5.35
C THR A 81 -7.02 1.81 -6.85
N GLY A 82 -8.06 2.57 -7.24
CA GLY A 82 -8.46 2.74 -8.63
C GLY A 82 -9.34 1.60 -9.16
N LEU A 83 -9.76 0.67 -8.29
CA LEU A 83 -10.62 -0.47 -8.62
C LEU A 83 -11.84 -0.49 -7.70
N SER A 84 -12.99 -0.95 -8.20
CA SER A 84 -14.12 -1.33 -7.35
C SER A 84 -13.85 -2.71 -6.72
N GLU A 85 -14.55 -3.08 -5.63
CA GLU A 85 -14.45 -4.43 -5.02
C GLU A 85 -14.68 -5.56 -6.04
N THR A 86 -15.43 -5.28 -7.11
CA THR A 86 -15.80 -6.24 -8.15
C THR A 86 -14.85 -6.29 -9.35
N ASP A 87 -13.91 -5.35 -9.49
CA ASP A 87 -12.98 -5.27 -10.63
C ASP A 87 -11.55 -5.72 -10.26
N GLN A 88 -11.41 -6.50 -9.18
CA GLN A 88 -10.11 -6.93 -8.65
C GLN A 88 -9.51 -8.16 -9.36
N ASP A 89 -10.29 -8.84 -10.19
CA ASP A 89 -9.85 -10.06 -10.90
C ASP A 89 -8.91 -9.78 -12.09
N ASP A 90 -8.87 -8.55 -12.62
CA ASP A 90 -7.95 -8.12 -13.70
C ASP A 90 -6.60 -7.65 -13.13
N PHE A 91 -6.00 -8.51 -12.31
CA PHE A 91 -4.82 -8.22 -11.50
C PHE A 91 -3.52 -8.16 -12.34
N GLU A 92 -3.23 -7.01 -12.92
CA GLU A 92 -1.93 -6.70 -13.54
C GLU A 92 -1.32 -5.44 -12.91
N PHE A 93 -0.64 -5.63 -11.77
CA PHE A 93 0.34 -4.73 -11.16
C PHE A 93 -0.12 -3.29 -10.78
N GLY A 94 0.05 -2.90 -9.51
CA GLY A 94 -0.31 -1.55 -9.05
C GLY A 94 -0.04 -1.27 -7.55
N ASN A 95 -0.64 -0.21 -7.00
CA ASN A 95 -0.49 0.24 -5.61
C ASN A 95 -0.71 -0.87 -4.57
N GLN A 96 -1.66 -1.78 -4.83
CA GLN A 96 -2.00 -2.89 -3.94
C GLN A 96 -0.84 -3.89 -3.78
N ALA A 97 -0.12 -4.20 -4.87
CA ALA A 97 1.04 -5.08 -4.81
C ALA A 97 2.17 -4.44 -3.98
N ALA A 98 2.44 -3.16 -4.20
CA ALA A 98 3.41 -2.42 -3.38
C ALA A 98 3.00 -2.39 -1.90
N ALA A 99 1.71 -2.25 -1.60
CA ALA A 99 1.18 -2.29 -0.25
C ALA A 99 1.38 -3.67 0.42
N ILE A 100 1.10 -4.76 -0.31
CA ILE A 100 1.36 -6.13 0.16
C ILE A 100 2.85 -6.30 0.49
N PHE A 101 3.76 -5.90 -0.40
CA PHE A 101 5.19 -6.03 -0.16
C PHE A 101 5.63 -5.28 1.11
N VAL A 102 5.17 -4.05 1.30
CA VAL A 102 5.50 -3.27 2.49
C VAL A 102 4.95 -3.93 3.76
N TRP A 103 3.77 -4.55 3.69
CA TRP A 103 3.20 -5.32 4.79
C TRP A 103 4.06 -6.52 5.16
N GLN A 104 4.48 -7.30 4.15
CA GLN A 104 5.34 -8.46 4.33
C GLN A 104 6.69 -8.06 4.92
N GLU A 105 7.33 -7.03 4.39
CA GLU A 105 8.61 -6.55 4.91
C GLU A 105 8.51 -6.09 6.37
N GLN A 106 7.39 -5.48 6.77
CA GLN A 106 7.19 -5.00 8.13
C GLN A 106 6.92 -6.13 9.13
N TYR A 107 6.15 -7.14 8.76
CA TYR A 107 5.58 -8.10 9.71
C TYR A 107 5.95 -9.58 9.47
N CYS A 108 6.62 -9.90 8.37
CA CYS A 108 6.99 -11.27 7.99
C CYS A 108 8.53 -11.44 7.94
N THR A 109 9.25 -10.89 8.93
CA THR A 109 10.70 -10.64 8.88
C THR A 109 11.62 -11.86 9.09
N GLU A 110 11.11 -13.00 9.53
CA GLU A 110 11.94 -14.17 9.84
C GLU A 110 11.36 -15.45 9.18
N GLU A 111 12.11 -16.02 8.24
CA GLU A 111 11.94 -17.38 7.66
C GLU A 111 10.77 -17.69 6.72
N VAL A 112 10.02 -16.70 6.24
CA VAL A 112 8.93 -17.04 5.31
C VAL A 112 9.04 -16.19 4.06
N SER A 113 9.43 -16.81 2.95
CA SER A 113 9.02 -16.35 1.62
C SER A 113 7.50 -16.51 1.52
N VAL A 114 6.77 -15.74 2.33
CA VAL A 114 5.32 -15.64 2.19
C VAL A 114 5.15 -14.91 0.89
N TRP A 115 4.51 -15.56 -0.07
CA TRP A 115 3.85 -14.83 -1.12
C TRP A 115 2.43 -14.61 -0.61
N ILE A 116 2.14 -13.38 -0.19
CA ILE A 116 0.77 -12.96 0.11
C ILE A 116 0.17 -12.74 -1.27
N ASP A 117 -0.88 -13.49 -1.55
CA ASP A 117 -1.50 -13.40 -2.84
C ASP A 117 -2.30 -12.09 -2.96
N PRO A 118 -2.45 -11.56 -4.19
CA PRO A 118 -3.32 -10.44 -4.51
C PRO A 118 -4.71 -10.43 -3.84
N ASP A 119 -5.36 -11.59 -3.78
CA ASP A 119 -6.70 -11.81 -3.20
C ASP A 119 -6.72 -11.68 -1.66
N GLU A 120 -5.53 -11.62 -1.04
CA GLU A 120 -5.32 -11.42 0.39
C GLU A 120 -5.04 -9.94 0.74
N TYR A 121 -5.09 -9.03 -0.24
CA TYR A 121 -4.96 -7.60 -0.01
C TYR A 121 -6.02 -7.09 0.98
N HIS A 122 -5.60 -6.17 1.83
CA HIS A 122 -6.48 -5.44 2.73
C HIS A 122 -6.11 -3.95 2.72
N PRO A 123 -7.08 -3.02 2.78
CA PRO A 123 -6.84 -1.57 2.85
C PRO A 123 -5.82 -1.10 3.88
N GLU A 124 -5.69 -1.83 4.98
CA GLU A 124 -4.69 -1.55 6.02
C GLU A 124 -3.24 -1.64 5.50
N MET A 125 -2.98 -2.49 4.49
CA MET A 125 -1.67 -2.57 3.84
C MET A 125 -1.34 -1.29 3.06
N GLN A 126 -2.34 -0.70 2.39
CA GLN A 126 -2.17 0.57 1.66
C GLN A 126 -1.95 1.75 2.60
N LYS A 127 -2.66 1.76 3.73
CA LYS A 127 -2.42 2.72 4.81
C LYS A 127 -0.98 2.60 5.33
N LEU A 128 -0.43 1.41 5.46
CA LEU A 128 0.96 1.23 5.87
C LEU A 128 1.94 1.79 4.82
N LEU A 129 1.72 1.49 3.53
CA LEU A 129 2.53 2.01 2.42
C LEU A 129 2.59 3.54 2.45
N ILE A 130 1.44 4.20 2.49
CA ILE A 130 1.35 5.66 2.53
C ILE A 130 2.00 6.21 3.79
N TYR A 131 1.75 5.59 4.95
CA TYR A 131 2.34 6.06 6.20
C TYR A 131 3.88 6.01 6.16
N LYS A 132 4.45 4.86 5.77
CA LYS A 132 5.91 4.65 5.78
C LYS A 132 6.64 5.44 4.70
N TYR A 133 6.09 5.47 3.49
CA TYR A 133 6.80 5.98 2.32
C TYR A 133 6.34 7.35 1.84
N ILE A 134 5.21 7.87 2.32
CA ILE A 134 4.75 9.22 1.94
C ILE A 134 4.68 10.12 3.18
N TRP A 135 3.96 9.70 4.22
CA TRP A 135 3.75 10.55 5.40
C TRP A 135 5.04 10.81 6.19
N LEU A 136 5.71 9.77 6.68
CA LEU A 136 6.89 9.92 7.53
C LEU A 136 8.02 10.73 6.87
N PRO A 137 8.32 10.57 5.57
CA PRO A 137 9.36 11.38 4.94
C PRO A 137 8.94 12.84 4.64
N LEU A 138 7.67 13.09 4.29
CA LEU A 138 7.20 14.44 3.92
C LEU A 138 6.84 15.29 5.12
N PHE A 139 6.34 14.67 6.19
CA PHE A 139 5.85 15.35 7.38
C PHE A 139 6.47 14.74 8.65
N PRO A 140 7.81 14.68 8.77
CA PRO A 140 8.51 13.95 9.84
C PRO A 140 8.24 14.51 11.25
N GLU A 141 7.87 15.78 11.34
CA GLU A 141 7.55 16.45 12.61
C GLU A 141 6.04 16.42 12.93
N GLU A 142 5.21 15.89 12.02
CA GLU A 142 3.75 15.87 12.18
C GLU A 142 3.22 14.50 12.60
N THR A 143 2.20 14.51 13.46
CA THR A 143 1.43 13.30 13.79
C THR A 143 0.27 13.11 12.82
N LEU A 144 0.11 11.89 12.32
CA LEU A 144 -1.08 11.46 11.57
C LEU A 144 -2.16 11.02 12.57
N PRO A 145 -3.24 11.81 12.78
CA PRO A 145 -4.20 11.54 13.83
C PRO A 145 -5.04 10.32 13.49
N GLY A 146 -5.31 9.49 14.50
CA GLY A 146 -6.17 8.32 14.34
C GLY A 146 -5.50 7.14 13.61
N TYR A 147 -4.22 7.24 13.26
CA TYR A 147 -3.48 6.15 12.67
C TYR A 147 -2.24 5.78 13.48
N GLN A 148 -2.13 4.50 13.78
CA GLN A 148 -0.91 3.84 14.20
C GLN A 148 -0.83 2.52 13.44
N PRO A 149 0.31 2.20 12.81
CA PRO A 149 0.50 0.88 12.24
C PRO A 149 0.18 -0.22 13.26
N PRO A 150 -0.47 -1.32 12.86
CA PRO A 150 -0.71 -2.43 13.76
C PRO A 150 0.57 -2.96 14.40
N ALA A 151 0.48 -3.43 15.64
CA ALA A 151 1.63 -3.97 16.35
C ALA A 151 2.15 -5.29 15.72
N PHE A 152 1.29 -5.99 14.99
CA PHE A 152 1.56 -7.26 14.32
C PHE A 152 0.81 -7.31 12.98
N GLY A 153 1.28 -8.15 12.06
CA GLY A 153 0.76 -8.21 10.69
C GLY A 153 -0.58 -8.94 10.52
N TYR A 154 -1.13 -9.52 11.58
CA TYR A 154 -2.41 -10.21 11.52
C TYR A 154 -3.60 -9.24 11.46
N LEU A 155 -4.47 -9.43 10.48
CA LEU A 155 -5.73 -8.70 10.32
C LEU A 155 -6.92 -9.63 10.54
N PRO A 156 -8.00 -9.19 11.22
CA PRO A 156 -9.21 -10.00 11.41
C PRO A 156 -9.82 -10.52 10.10
N HIS A 157 -9.64 -9.78 9.00
CA HIS A 157 -10.02 -10.22 7.66
C HIS A 157 -9.48 -11.62 7.30
N PHE A 158 -8.29 -11.97 7.79
CA PHE A 158 -7.68 -13.27 7.51
C PHE A 158 -8.39 -14.45 8.18
N ASP A 159 -9.28 -14.24 9.15
CA ASP A 159 -10.09 -15.32 9.72
C ASP A 159 -10.98 -15.98 8.64
N ARG A 160 -11.41 -15.23 7.62
CA ARG A 160 -12.17 -15.78 6.48
C ARG A 160 -11.34 -16.78 5.68
N LEU A 161 -10.06 -16.45 5.45
CA LEU A 161 -9.11 -17.28 4.71
C LEU A 161 -8.78 -18.55 5.50
N LEU A 162 -8.61 -18.43 6.82
CA LEU A 162 -8.36 -19.57 7.70
C LEU A 162 -9.56 -20.53 7.84
N ALA A 163 -10.78 -20.07 7.54
CA ALA A 163 -12.00 -20.88 7.60
C ALA A 163 -12.15 -21.80 6.37
N GLU A 164 -11.40 -21.57 5.30
CA GLU A 164 -11.40 -22.42 4.11
C GLU A 164 -10.78 -23.79 4.41
N PRO A 165 -11.47 -24.91 4.12
CA PRO A 165 -10.97 -26.24 4.43
C PRO A 165 -9.83 -26.63 3.48
N ASN A 166 -8.60 -26.63 4.03
CA ASN A 166 -7.35 -27.21 3.51
C ASN A 166 -6.67 -26.53 2.30
N SER A 167 -5.42 -26.10 2.54
CA SER A 167 -4.30 -26.22 1.57
C SER A 167 -2.91 -25.97 2.16
N GLY A 168 -2.77 -25.48 3.39
CA GLY A 168 -1.47 -25.00 3.90
C GLY A 168 -1.04 -23.66 3.28
N LYS A 169 -1.80 -23.13 2.29
CA LYS A 169 -1.62 -21.81 1.67
C LYS A 169 -1.52 -20.71 2.73
N TYR A 170 -2.43 -20.73 3.69
CA TYR A 170 -2.56 -19.71 4.73
C TYR A 170 -1.75 -19.98 6.02
N ASP A 171 -0.76 -20.89 5.98
CA ASP A 171 0.07 -21.17 7.16
C ASP A 171 0.86 -19.93 7.63
N TRP A 172 1.13 -19.00 6.72
CA TRP A 172 1.75 -17.72 7.05
C TRP A 172 0.88 -16.87 7.99
N ILE A 173 -0.45 -16.85 7.78
CA ILE A 173 -1.41 -16.13 8.64
C ILE A 173 -1.34 -16.65 10.08
N ARG A 174 -1.22 -17.98 10.25
CA ARG A 174 -1.12 -18.61 11.57
C ARG A 174 0.16 -18.26 12.31
N ARG A 175 1.23 -17.92 11.58
CA ARG A 175 2.53 -17.54 12.16
C ARG A 175 2.54 -16.09 12.64
N ILE A 176 1.87 -15.19 11.92
CA ILE A 176 1.77 -13.76 12.28
C ILE A 176 0.65 -13.43 13.28
N LYS A 177 -0.24 -14.38 13.59
CA LYS A 177 -1.29 -14.26 14.62
C LYS A 177 -0.76 -14.33 16.06
N LYS A 178 0.50 -14.72 16.26
CA LYS A 178 1.15 -14.88 17.57
C LYS A 178 1.83 -13.61 18.02
#